data_AF-A0A962PDZ1-F1
#
_entry.id   AF-A0A962PDZ1-F1
#
_cell.length_a   1.000
_cell.length_b   1.000
_cell.length_c   1.000
_cell.angle_alpha   90.00
_cell.angle_beta   90.00
_cell.angle_gamma   90.00
#
_symmetry.space_group_name_H-M   'P 1'
#
loop_
_entity.id
_entity.type
_entity.pdbx_description
1 polymer ?
#
loop_
_entity_poly.entity_id
_entity_poly.type
_entity_poly.pdbx_seq_one_letter_code
_entity_poly.pdbx_strand_id
1 'polypeptide(L)'
;MAKLFITLASLSGMLAVACGAFGAHALRNRLDDHARGIYETAVQYHFYHSLALLAVGIIAMGQPPTVLLKSSGWLFFVGIVVFS
;
A
#
# COMPACT_ATOMS: atom_id res chain seq x y z
N MET A 1 -17.07 -5.73 4.16
CA MET A 1 -15.63 -5.83 3.85
C MET A 1 -15.20 -4.84 2.77
N ALA A 2 -15.92 -4.72 1.66
CA ALA A 2 -15.59 -3.79 0.56
C ALA A 2 -15.30 -2.36 1.03
N LYS A 3 -16.24 -1.70 1.71
CA LYS A 3 -16.05 -0.33 2.24
C LYS A 3 -14.79 -0.21 3.11
N LEU A 4 -14.56 -1.16 4.02
CA LEU A 4 -13.39 -1.17 4.89
C LEU A 4 -12.08 -1.25 4.09
N PHE A 5 -11.98 -2.19 3.15
CA PHE A 5 -10.77 -2.34 2.34
C PHE A 5 -10.53 -1.14 1.42
N ILE A 6 -11.58 -0.55 0.85
CA ILE A 6 -11.46 0.68 0.06
C ILE A 6 -10.96 1.83 0.95
N THR A 7 -11.54 2.02 2.14
CA THR A 7 -11.08 3.07 3.07
C THR A 7 -9.62 2.88 3.47
N LEU A 8 -9.23 1.66 3.86
CA LEU A 8 -7.84 1.34 4.20
C LEU A 8 -6.90 1.59 3.01
N ALA A 9 -7.28 1.16 1.81
CA ALA A 9 -6.50 1.39 0.59
C ALA A 9 -6.37 2.87 0.25
N SER A 10 -7.42 3.69 0.44
CA SER A 10 -7.36 5.14 0.20
C SER A 10 -6.42 5.84 1.17
N LEU A 11 -6.51 5.51 2.47
CA LEU A 11 -5.61 6.06 3.49
C LEU A 11 -4.16 5.63 3.24
N SER A 12 -3.97 4.36 2.92
CA SER A 12 -2.66 3.79 2.60
C SER A 12 -2.06 4.42 1.33
N GLY A 13 -2.86 4.59 0.27
CA GLY A 13 -2.43 5.23 -0.97
C GLY A 13 -2.03 6.70 -0.75
N MET A 14 -2.78 7.43 0.08
CA MET A 14 -2.40 8.78 0.50
C MET A 14 -1.04 8.79 1.20
N LEU A 15 -0.80 7.85 2.13
CA LEU A 15 0.48 7.72 2.83
C LEU A 15 1.61 7.35 1.88
N ALA A 16 1.39 6.40 0.95
CA ALA A 16 2.39 6.02 -0.05
C ALA A 16 2.85 7.22 -0.89
N VAL A 17 1.90 8.06 -1.34
CA VAL A 17 2.23 9.30 -2.08
C VAL A 17 2.99 10.29 -1.21
N ALA A 18 2.55 10.48 0.04
CA ALA A 18 3.22 11.39 0.97
C ALA A 18 4.66 10.95 1.27
N CYS A 19 4.88 9.66 1.53
CA CYS A 19 6.20 9.07 1.73
C CYS A 19 7.06 9.20 0.46
N GLY A 20 6.54 8.86 -0.71
CA GLY A 20 7.28 9.04 -1.97
C GLY A 20 7.72 10.48 -2.22
N ALA A 21 6.83 11.44 -1.99
CA ALA A 21 7.17 12.86 -2.10
C ALA A 21 8.22 13.29 -1.06
N PHE A 22 8.10 12.82 0.18
CA PHE A 22 9.05 13.08 1.25
C PHE A 22 10.45 12.54 0.93
N GLY A 23 10.55 11.31 0.41
CA GLY A 23 11.79 10.72 -0.09
C GLY A 23 12.45 11.57 -1.17
N ALA A 24 11.67 11.94 -2.19
CA ALA A 24 12.17 12.68 -3.35
C ALA A 24 12.62 14.12 -3.04
N HIS A 25 11.94 14.80 -2.11
CA HIS A 25 12.20 16.22 -1.84
C HIS A 25 13.01 16.44 -0.56
N ALA A 26 12.57 15.86 0.57
CA ALA A 26 13.16 16.14 1.88
C ALA A 26 14.40 15.29 2.16
N LEU A 27 14.45 14.05 1.66
CA LEU A 27 15.54 13.10 1.94
C LEU A 27 16.61 13.05 0.84
N ARG A 28 16.45 13.79 -0.26
CA ARG A 28 17.35 13.74 -1.42
C ARG A 28 18.83 13.84 -1.05
N ASN A 29 19.23 14.77 -0.19
CA ASN A 29 20.64 14.96 0.18
C ASN A 29 20.98 14.33 1.55
N ARG A 30 20.10 13.50 2.09
CA ARG A 30 20.25 12.85 3.41
C ARG A 30 20.51 11.35 3.31
N LEU A 31 20.18 10.73 2.17
CA LEU A 31 20.41 9.33 1.89
C LEU A 31 21.53 9.17 0.87
N ASP A 32 22.39 8.18 1.08
CA ASP A 32 23.28 7.68 0.04
C ASP A 32 22.49 6.85 -0.99
N ASP A 33 23.13 6.47 -2.09
CA ASP A 33 22.44 5.80 -3.20
C ASP A 33 21.88 4.43 -2.80
N HIS A 34 22.56 3.72 -1.90
CA HIS A 34 22.08 2.43 -1.38
C HIS A 34 20.83 2.60 -0.51
N ALA A 35 20.85 3.51 0.47
CA ALA A 35 19.68 3.75 1.31
C ALA A 35 18.52 4.38 0.53
N ARG A 36 18.79 5.18 -0.51
CA ARG A 36 17.76 5.69 -1.41
C ARG A 36 17.07 4.54 -2.16
N GLY A 37 17.82 3.59 -2.69
CA GLY A 37 17.25 2.41 -3.35
C GLY A 37 16.34 1.59 -2.42
N ILE A 38 16.74 1.41 -1.16
CA ILE A 38 15.91 0.74 -0.14
C ILE A 38 14.62 1.53 0.11
N TYR A 39 14.73 2.84 0.30
CA TYR A 39 13.58 3.71 0.54
C TYR A 39 12.59 3.68 -0.62
N GLU A 40 13.07 3.80 -1.86
CA GLU A 40 12.23 3.73 -3.06
C GLU A 40 11.53 2.37 -3.18
N THR A 41 12.23 1.27 -2.87
CA THR A 41 11.64 -0.07 -2.88
C THR A 41 10.51 -0.20 -1.85
N ALA A 42 10.71 0.29 -0.62
CA ALA A 42 9.68 0.27 0.42
C ALA A 42 8.44 1.08 0.01
N VAL A 43 8.63 2.29 -0.51
CA VAL A 43 7.52 3.13 -1.01
C VAL A 43 6.80 2.46 -2.18
N GLN A 44 7.52 1.80 -3.10
CA GLN A 44 6.91 1.05 -4.19
C GLN A 44 6.05 -0.10 -3.66
N TYR A 45 6.53 -0.87 -2.69
CA TYR A 45 5.74 -1.92 -2.05
C TYR A 45 4.48 -1.36 -1.38
N HIS A 46 4.58 -0.23 -0.68
CA HIS A 46 3.44 0.46 -0.08
C HIS A 46 2.38 0.81 -1.14
N PHE A 47 2.83 1.39 -2.25
CA PHE A 47 1.98 1.84 -3.33
C PHE A 47 1.27 0.66 -4.03
N TYR A 48 2.02 -0.39 -4.40
CA TYR A 48 1.46 -1.56 -5.06
C TYR A 48 0.50 -2.33 -4.16
N HIS A 49 0.84 -2.53 -2.88
CA HIS A 49 -0.08 -3.16 -1.94
C HIS A 49 -1.35 -2.32 -1.70
N SER A 50 -1.25 -0.99 -1.69
CA SER A 50 -2.42 -0.10 -1.59
C SER A 50 -3.35 -0.27 -2.80
N LEU A 51 -2.79 -0.31 -4.02
CA LEU A 51 -3.58 -0.55 -5.23
C LEU A 51 -4.19 -1.95 -5.26
N ALA A 52 -3.46 -2.98 -4.84
CA ALA A 52 -3.97 -4.34 -4.73
C ALA A 52 -5.11 -4.43 -3.70
N LEU A 53 -4.99 -3.77 -2.54
CA LEU A 53 -6.04 -3.69 -1.55
C LEU A 53 -7.28 -2.95 -2.06
N LEU A 54 -7.09 -1.87 -2.83
CA LEU A 54 -8.19 -1.17 -3.49
C LEU A 54 -8.91 -2.08 -4.48
N ALA A 55 -8.17 -2.83 -5.31
CA ALA A 55 -8.74 -3.78 -6.25
C ALA A 55 -9.56 -4.88 -5.53
N VAL A 56 -9.04 -5.45 -4.44
CA VAL A 56 -9.79 -6.39 -3.59
C VAL A 56 -11.08 -5.75 -3.06
N GLY A 57 -11.00 -4.50 -2.61
CA GLY A 57 -12.16 -3.73 -2.14
C GLY A 57 -13.25 -3.54 -3.20
N ILE A 58 -12.86 -3.21 -4.44
CA ILE A 58 -13.76 -3.04 -5.59
C ILE A 58 -14.39 -4.38 -5.99
N ILE A 59 -13.59 -5.44 -6.12
CA ILE A 59 -14.09 -6.80 -6.45
C ILE A 59 -15.11 -7.27 -5.41
N ALA A 60 -14.85 -6.99 -4.13
CA ALA A 60 -15.74 -7.32 -3.02
C ALA A 60 -17.10 -6.58 -3.05
N MET A 61 -17.30 -5.58 -3.91
CA MET A 61 -18.61 -4.92 -4.09
C MET A 61 -19.56 -5.77 -4.93
N GLY A 62 -19.05 -6.54 -5.89
CA GLY A 62 -19.85 -7.31 -6.85
C GLY A 62 -19.83 -8.82 -6.64
N GLN A 63 -19.10 -9.31 -5.63
CA GLN A 63 -18.93 -10.75 -5.35
C GLN A 63 -19.42 -11.08 -3.94
N PRO A 64 -19.98 -12.28 -3.72
CA PRO A 64 -20.30 -12.75 -2.38
C PRO A 64 -19.03 -12.85 -1.53
N PRO A 65 -19.12 -12.61 -0.21
CA PRO A 65 -17.96 -12.67 0.66
C PRO A 65 -17.42 -14.11 0.74
N THR A 66 -16.18 -14.32 0.27
CA THR A 66 -15.47 -15.60 0.41
C THR A 66 -14.30 -15.47 1.36
N VAL A 67 -13.90 -16.59 1.99
CA VAL A 67 -12.72 -16.63 2.86
C VAL A 67 -11.47 -16.21 2.11
N LEU A 68 -11.29 -16.69 0.87
CA LEU A 68 -10.16 -16.34 0.00
C LEU A 68 -10.10 -14.82 -0.25
N LEU A 69 -11.20 -14.19 -0.65
CA LEU A 69 -11.21 -12.76 -0.95
C LEU A 69 -10.95 -11.90 0.29
N LYS A 70 -11.50 -12.31 1.45
CA LYS A 70 -11.24 -11.66 2.74
C LYS A 70 -9.77 -11.81 3.13
N SER A 71 -9.20 -13.00 3.02
CA SER A 71 -7.80 -13.26 3.34
C SER A 71 -6.85 -12.48 2.45
N SER A 72 -7.10 -12.38 1.14
CA SER A 72 -6.30 -11.57 0.23
C SER A 72 -6.23 -10.10 0.67
N GLY A 73 -7.37 -9.50 1.05
CA GLY A 73 -7.40 -8.12 1.54
C GLY A 73 -6.57 -7.93 2.81
N TRP A 74 -6.68 -8.84 3.78
CA TRP A 74 -5.88 -8.78 5.00
C TRP A 74 -4.39 -9.03 4.74
N LEU A 75 -4.02 -9.94 3.85
CA LEU A 75 -2.62 -10.19 3.51
C LEU A 75 -1.97 -8.98 2.85
N PHE A 76 -2.67 -8.28 1.95
CA PHE A 76 -2.16 -7.02 1.40
C PHE A 76 -2.02 -5.94 2.46
N PHE A 77 -3.01 -5.79 3.36
CA PHE A 77 -2.92 -4.82 4.44
C PHE A 77 -1.77 -5.12 5.41
N VAL A 78 -1.58 -6.38 5.79
CA VAL A 78 -0.42 -6.80 6.61
C VAL A 78 0.89 -6.56 5.85
N GLY A 79 0.92 -6.80 4.54
CA GLY A 79 2.09 -6.53 3.71
C GLY A 79 2.48 -5.04 3.69
N ILE A 80 1.50 -4.13 3.74
CA ILE A 80 1.74 -2.69 3.89
C ILE A 80 2.42 -2.40 5.24
N VAL A 81 1.95 -3.00 6.33
CA VAL A 81 2.46 -2.72 7.68
C VAL A 81 3.84 -3.32 7.94
N VAL A 82 4.13 -4.50 7.37
CA VAL A 82 5.34 -5.28 7.70
C VAL A 82 6.48 -5.05 6.71
N PHE A 83 6.16 -4.88 5.41
CA PHE A 83 7.16 -4.88 4.34
C PHE A 83 7.31 -3.54 3.62
N SER A 84 6.49 -2.53 3.94
CA SER A 84 6.43 -1.26 3.20
C SER A 84 6.75 -0.03 4.04
#